data_AF-A0A5Q4T821-F1
#
_entry.id   AF-A0A5Q4T821-F1
#
_cell.length_a   1.000
_cell.length_b   1.000
_cell.length_c   1.000
_cell.angle_alpha   90.00
_cell.angle_beta   90.00
_cell.angle_gamma   90.00
#
_symmetry.space_group_name_H-M   'P 1'
#
loop_
_entity.id
_entity.type
_entity.pdbx_description
1 polymer ?
#
loop_
_entity_poly.entity_id
_entity_poly.type
_entity_poly.pdbx_seq_one_letter_code
_entity_poly.pdbx_strand_id
1 'polypeptide(L)'
;MIKVDRTDDVPSEPQPIVWQPYLYYRVTARDENEDCVNYEQVFLCEPFYSNDGAPIRTRVVCGRCGHDMTLLTAELLVPQPEVS
;
A
#
# COMPACT_ATOMS: atom_id res chain seq x y z
N MET A 1 -44.04 6.15 -12.30
CA MET A 1 -43.45 5.54 -11.09
C MET A 1 -42.04 5.10 -11.47
N ILE A 2 -41.04 5.96 -11.23
CA ILE A 2 -39.64 5.66 -11.57
C ILE A 2 -38.99 5.18 -10.28
N LYS A 3 -38.59 3.90 -10.24
CA LYS A 3 -37.70 3.40 -9.19
C LYS A 3 -36.28 3.76 -9.62
N VAL A 4 -35.65 4.64 -8.86
CA VAL A 4 -34.23 4.94 -9.02
C VAL A 4 -33.51 4.07 -7.99
N ASP A 5 -33.15 2.85 -8.37
CA ASP A 5 -32.19 2.05 -7.60
C ASP A 5 -30.79 2.60 -7.91
N ARG A 6 -30.41 3.66 -7.20
CA ARG A 6 -29.00 4.04 -7.03
C ARG A 6 -28.57 3.50 -5.68
N THR A 7 -28.17 2.24 -5.65
CA THR A 7 -27.33 1.76 -4.56
C THR A 7 -25.96 2.38 -4.76
N ASP A 8 -25.67 3.33 -3.90
CA ASP A 8 -24.38 3.97 -3.74
C ASP A 8 -23.31 2.90 -3.51
N ASP A 9 -22.48 2.66 -4.52
CA ASP A 9 -21.25 1.88 -4.41
C ASP A 9 -20.20 2.78 -3.71
N VAL A 10 -20.49 3.16 -2.45
CA VAL A 10 -19.54 3.85 -1.59
C VAL A 10 -18.44 2.83 -1.31
N PRO A 11 -17.18 3.09 -1.69
CA PRO A 11 -16.09 2.24 -1.29
C PRO A 11 -16.03 2.24 0.24
N SER A 12 -16.49 1.14 0.84
CA SER A 12 -16.29 0.86 2.26
C SER A 12 -14.78 0.94 2.54
N GLU A 13 -14.42 1.39 3.75
CA GLU A 13 -13.07 1.58 4.27
C GLU A 13 -11.97 0.71 3.63
N PRO A 14 -10.74 1.25 3.43
CA PRO A 14 -9.64 0.52 2.83
C PRO A 14 -9.50 -0.86 3.48
N GLN A 15 -9.66 -1.92 2.68
CA GLN A 15 -9.49 -3.27 3.21
C GLN A 15 -8.05 -3.44 3.72
N PRO A 16 -7.85 -4.08 4.88
CA PRO A 16 -6.52 -4.37 5.37
C PRO A 16 -5.71 -5.13 4.33
N ILE A 17 -4.46 -4.71 4.09
CA ILE A 17 -3.56 -5.42 3.18
C ILE A 17 -3.18 -6.75 3.83
N VAL A 18 -3.51 -7.86 3.16
CA VAL A 18 -3.12 -9.21 3.58
C VAL A 18 -1.84 -9.63 2.86
N TRP A 19 -0.75 -9.72 3.60
CA TRP A 19 0.56 -10.11 3.09
C TRP A 19 0.74 -11.62 3.18
N GLN A 20 1.12 -12.25 2.06
CA GLN A 20 1.61 -13.63 2.08
C GLN A 20 3.12 -13.60 2.34
N PRO A 21 3.69 -14.60 3.01
CA PRO A 21 5.12 -14.61 3.34
C PRO A 21 6.00 -14.80 2.11
N TYR A 22 7.12 -14.06 2.06
CA TYR A 22 8.20 -14.20 1.07
C TYR A 22 7.77 -13.98 -0.39
N LEU A 23 6.72 -13.18 -0.63
CA LEU A 23 6.27 -12.85 -1.98
C LEU A 23 6.60 -11.40 -2.34
N TYR A 24 6.74 -11.14 -3.63
CA TYR A 24 7.12 -9.87 -4.21
C TYR A 24 5.89 -9.04 -4.57
N TYR A 25 5.86 -7.79 -4.10
CA TYR A 25 4.72 -6.89 -4.25
C TYR A 25 5.13 -5.54 -4.80
N ARG A 26 4.21 -4.92 -5.54
CA ARG A 26 4.24 -3.49 -5.86
C ARG A 26 3.27 -2.77 -4.94
N VAL A 27 3.70 -1.68 -4.31
CA VAL A 27 2.87 -0.93 -3.36
C VAL A 27 2.80 0.55 -3.70
N THR A 28 1.74 1.19 -3.22
CA THR A 28 1.73 2.64 -3.05
C THR A 28 1.76 3.00 -1.57
N ALA A 29 2.44 4.09 -1.25
CA ALA A 29 2.56 4.59 0.11
C ALA A 29 2.37 6.10 0.17
N ARG A 30 1.91 6.61 1.32
CA ARG A 30 1.70 8.02 1.59
C ARG A 30 2.48 8.47 2.82
N ASP A 31 3.14 9.61 2.74
CA ASP A 31 3.73 10.25 3.91
C ASP A 31 2.64 11.01 4.70
N GLU A 32 2.55 10.75 6.00
CA GLU A 32 1.55 11.36 6.89
C GLU A 32 2.20 12.34 7.88
N ASN A 33 3.49 12.63 7.74
CA ASN A 33 4.16 13.62 8.55
C ASN A 33 3.89 15.04 8.01
N GLU A 34 3.08 15.82 8.75
CA GLU A 34 2.71 17.22 8.42
C GLU A 34 3.91 18.15 8.22
N ASP A 35 5.06 17.85 8.84
CA ASP A 35 6.28 18.64 8.71
C ASP A 35 7.12 18.27 7.47
N CYS A 36 6.73 17.21 6.75
CA CYS A 36 7.45 16.76 5.56
C CYS A 36 6.97 17.49 4.30
N VAL A 37 7.90 17.82 3.41
CA VAL A 37 7.58 18.37 2.07
C VAL A 37 6.74 17.41 1.21
N ASN A 38 6.71 16.13 1.57
CA ASN A 38 5.93 15.09 0.91
C ASN A 38 4.59 14.80 1.62
N TYR A 39 4.18 15.61 2.60
CA TYR A 39 2.94 15.40 3.36
C TYR A 39 1.74 15.16 2.43
N GLU A 40 0.99 14.10 2.70
CA GLU A 40 -0.16 13.60 1.93
C GLU A 40 0.11 13.19 0.48
N GLN A 41 1.36 13.22 0.02
CA GLN A 41 1.71 12.76 -1.32
C GLN A 41 1.76 11.24 -1.38
N VAL A 42 1.17 10.69 -2.45
CA VAL A 42 1.15 9.25 -2.73
C VAL A 42 2.25 8.92 -3.72
N PHE A 43 3.04 7.90 -3.40
CA PHE A 43 4.16 7.43 -4.22
C PHE A 43 3.94 5.99 -4.62
N LEU A 44 4.35 5.66 -5.85
CA LEU A 44 4.58 4.28 -6.26
C LEU A 44 5.97 3.88 -5.77
N CYS A 45 6.04 2.87 -4.91
CA CYS A 45 7.31 2.42 -4.35
C CYS A 45 7.97 1.38 -5.26
N GLU A 46 9.29 1.24 -5.12
CA GLU A 46 9.98 0.10 -5.72
C GLU A 46 9.42 -1.21 -5.15
N PRO A 47 9.16 -2.23 -6.00
CA PRO A 47 8.68 -3.51 -5.53
C PRO A 47 9.67 -4.18 -4.56
N PHE A 48 9.14 -4.91 -3.58
CA PHE A 48 9.95 -5.61 -2.59
C PHE A 48 9.27 -6.90 -2.13
N TYR A 49 10.06 -7.77 -1.48
CA TYR A 49 9.54 -8.97 -0.83
C TYR A 49 8.89 -8.62 0.51
N SER A 50 7.71 -9.20 0.76
CA SER A 50 7.12 -9.23 2.09
C SER A 50 8.00 -10.04 3.04
N ASN A 51 8.22 -9.53 4.23
CA ASN A 51 8.99 -10.24 5.25
C ASN A 51 8.04 -11.02 6.17
N ASP A 52 8.13 -12.36 6.15
CA ASP A 52 7.33 -13.29 6.96
C ASP A 52 5.80 -13.12 6.88
N GLY A 53 5.28 -12.33 5.92
CA GLY A 53 3.84 -12.05 5.76
C GLY A 53 3.27 -11.13 6.84
N ALA A 54 4.12 -10.45 7.61
CA ALA A 54 3.69 -9.56 8.69
C ALA A 54 3.69 -8.09 8.24
N PRO A 55 2.54 -7.37 8.27
CA PRO A 55 2.47 -5.95 7.87
C PRO A 55 3.49 -5.07 8.61
N ILE A 56 3.72 -5.34 9.91
CA ILE A 56 4.66 -4.57 10.74
C ILE A 56 6.14 -4.70 10.31
N ARG A 57 6.47 -5.74 9.55
CA ARG A 57 7.82 -5.99 9.01
C ARG A 57 7.96 -5.51 7.56
N THR A 58 6.87 -5.09 6.94
CA THR A 58 6.82 -4.58 5.58
C THR A 58 6.63 -3.08 5.64
N ARG A 59 7.73 -2.32 5.57
CA ARG A 59 7.72 -0.86 5.77
C ARG A 59 8.30 -0.14 4.56
N VAL A 60 7.70 0.98 4.22
CA VAL A 60 8.26 1.97 3.31
C VAL A 60 8.57 3.20 4.15
N VAL A 61 9.78 3.73 3.99
CA VAL A 61 10.24 4.90 4.73
C VAL A 61 10.39 6.06 3.75
N CYS A 62 9.94 7.25 4.13
CA CYS A 62 10.13 8.43 3.30
C CYS A 62 11.60 8.84 3.30
N GLY A 63 12.23 8.89 2.12
CA GLY A 63 13.62 9.31 1.96
C GLY A 63 13.90 10.79 2.29
N ARG A 64 12.87 11.59 2.60
CA ARG A 64 13.01 13.01 2.99
C ARG A 64 12.95 13.22 4.50
N CYS A 65 11.88 12.76 5.15
CA CYS A 65 11.69 12.95 6.59
C CYS A 65 12.16 11.74 7.42
N GLY A 66 12.45 10.59 6.81
CA GLY A 66 12.87 9.37 7.50
C GLY A 66 11.77 8.65 8.30
N HIS A 67 10.51 9.09 8.20
CA HIS A 67 9.39 8.47 8.89
C HIS A 67 8.77 7.33 8.07
N ASP A 68 8.14 6.38 8.77
CA ASP A 68 7.36 5.32 8.15
C ASP A 68 6.18 5.94 7.38
N MET A 69 5.99 5.50 6.14
CA MET A 69 4.87 5.88 5.29
C MET A 69 3.73 4.86 5.43
N THR A 70 2.49 5.34 5.31
CA THR A 70 1.31 4.50 5.33
C THR A 70 1.14 3.80 3.98
N LEU A 71 1.16 2.46 3.98
CA LEU A 71 0.90 1.65 2.79
C LEU A 71 -0.58 1.69 2.44
N LEU A 72 -0.90 2.07 1.19
CA LEU A 72 -2.28 2.21 0.72
C LEU A 72 -2.72 1.02 -0.14
N THR A 73 -1.81 0.47 -0.94
CA THR A 73 -2.08 -0.69 -1.81
C THR A 73 -0.94 -1.68 -1.76
N ALA A 74 -1.24 -2.95 -2.02
CA ALA A 74 -0.24 -3.96 -2.33
C ALA A 74 -0.75 -4.91 -3.40
N GLU A 75 -0.04 -4.95 -4.52
CA GLU A 75 -0.31 -5.81 -5.65
C GLU A 75 0.73 -6.93 -5.68
N LEU A 76 0.28 -8.18 -5.58
CA LEU A 76 1.15 -9.34 -5.74
C LEU A 76 1.61 -9.43 -7.19
N LEU A 77 2.93 -9.40 -7.41
CA LEU A 77 3.47 -9.45 -8.77
C LEU A 77 3.54 -10.89 -9.30
N VAL A 78 3.08 -11.10 -10.53
CA VAL A 78 3.17 -12.38 -11.23
C VAL A 78 3.76 -12.11 -12.62
N PRO A 79 4.90 -12.72 -12.99
CA PRO A 79 5.67 -13.71 -12.22
C PRO A 79 6.39 -13.10 -11.01
N GLN A 80 6.70 -13.96 -10.04
CA GLN A 80 7.62 -13.63 -8.96
C GLN A 80 9.05 -13.56 -9.53
N PRO A 81 9.91 -12.60 -9.09
CA PRO A 81 11.30 -12.59 -9.50
C PRO A 81 12.02 -13.84 -8.98
N GLU A 82 12.95 -14.36 -9.78
CA GLU A 82 13.84 -15.42 -9.34
C GLU A 82 14.80 -14.85 -8.26
N VAL A 83 14.79 -15.44 -7.08
CA VAL A 83 15.79 -15.21 -6.04
C VAL A 83 16.90 -16.25 -6.23
N SER A 84 18.13 -15.78 -6.48
CA SER A 84 19.33 -16.62 -6.64
C SER A 84 20.21 -16.60 -5.40
#